data_AF-A0A9D1MXZ1-F1
#
_entry.id   AF-A0A9D1MXZ1-F1
#
_cell.length_a   1.000
_cell.length_b   1.000
_cell.length_c   1.000
_cell.angle_alpha   90.00
_cell.angle_beta   90.00
_cell.angle_gamma   90.00
#
_symmetry.space_group_name_H-M   'P 1'
#
loop_
_entity.id
_entity.type
_entity.pdbx_description
1 polymer ?
#
loop_
_entity_poly.entity_id
_entity_poly.type
_entity_poly.pdbx_seq_one_letter_code
_entity_poly.pdbx_strand_id
1 'polypeptide(L)'
;MKRLCFTFLASFVFLAVTSLTGYAAYFFNISNFWIMFGIASGVFVAGIALGFVKHVAAKIVAFFVNAVAMGFYLQSWYVNRGFDNSLWLMLGVAALAAAYMLVYVLPLFIPAVNRHYGVYLLIFVLLSLAGYVVLLCFTKTTWVSTLGFYGILQLSFIMGCSFSDVSDFDDQVQVWLVSSYSLLVCAALILMAALGSDCSCDCDGGGCSPSEGISSPIRTVPKNKK
;
A
#
# COMPACT_ATOMS: atom_id res chain seq x y z
N MET A 1 20.42 -15.49 -6.05
CA MET A 1 19.43 -15.36 -7.15
C MET A 1 18.10 -16.05 -6.85
N LYS A 2 18.04 -17.35 -6.55
CA LYS A 2 16.76 -18.05 -6.24
C LYS A 2 15.89 -17.33 -5.20
N ARG A 3 16.49 -16.87 -4.10
CA ARG A 3 15.83 -16.10 -3.03
C ARG A 3 15.17 -14.80 -3.55
N LEU A 4 15.90 -14.02 -4.35
CA LEU A 4 15.39 -12.80 -4.98
C LEU A 4 14.22 -13.10 -5.92
N CYS A 5 14.29 -14.18 -6.71
CA CYS A 5 13.18 -14.60 -7.57
C CYS A 5 11.93 -14.97 -6.76
N PHE A 6 12.09 -15.70 -5.65
CA PHE A 6 10.98 -16.05 -4.78
C PHE A 6 10.37 -14.82 -4.09
N THR A 7 11.19 -13.90 -3.58
CA THR A 7 10.69 -12.65 -2.97
C THR A 7 10.02 -11.76 -4.01
N PHE A 8 10.57 -11.67 -5.23
CA PHE A 8 9.94 -10.97 -6.35
C PHE A 8 8.55 -11.57 -6.64
N LEU A 9 8.46 -12.90 -6.79
CA LEU A 9 7.19 -13.58 -7.05
C LEU A 9 6.19 -13.38 -5.89
N ALA A 10 6.63 -13.54 -4.64
CA ALA A 10 5.80 -13.32 -3.46
C ALA A 10 5.27 -11.88 -3.39
N SER A 11 6.12 -10.89 -3.64
CA SER A 11 5.73 -9.48 -3.67
C SER A 11 4.75 -9.17 -4.81
N PHE A 12 4.97 -9.74 -6.01
CA PHE A 12 4.07 -9.57 -7.14
C PHE A 12 2.69 -10.16 -6.86
N VAL A 13 2.67 -11.39 -6.33
CA VAL A 13 1.42 -12.06 -5.91
C VAL A 13 0.71 -11.25 -4.82
N PHE A 14 1.44 -10.72 -3.84
CA PHE A 14 0.88 -9.86 -2.80
C PHE A 14 0.19 -8.63 -3.40
N LEU A 15 0.88 -7.89 -4.28
CA LEU A 15 0.34 -6.69 -4.92
C LEU A 15 -0.85 -7.00 -5.84
N ALA A 16 -0.81 -8.14 -6.55
CA ALA A 16 -1.91 -8.60 -7.37
C ALA A 16 -3.16 -8.92 -6.53
N VAL A 17 -2.99 -9.64 -5.42
CA VAL A 17 -4.09 -9.94 -4.48
C VAL A 17 -4.64 -8.64 -3.90
N THR A 18 -3.78 -7.71 -3.47
CA THR A 18 -4.19 -6.40 -2.98
C THR A 18 -5.02 -5.62 -4.02
N SER A 19 -4.61 -5.62 -5.29
CA SER A 19 -5.35 -4.97 -6.39
C SER A 19 -6.71 -5.63 -6.64
N LEU A 20 -6.73 -6.97 -6.67
CA LEU A 20 -7.95 -7.74 -6.86
C LEU A 20 -8.94 -7.53 -5.72
N THR A 21 -8.44 -7.51 -4.47
CA THR A 21 -9.28 -7.25 -3.30
C THR A 21 -9.82 -5.83 -3.32
N GLY A 22 -9.01 -4.81 -3.63
CA GLY A 22 -9.49 -3.43 -3.74
C GLY A 22 -10.61 -3.30 -4.75
N TYR A 23 -10.44 -3.90 -5.93
CA TYR A 23 -11.48 -3.93 -6.97
C TYR A 23 -12.72 -4.74 -6.57
N ALA A 24 -12.57 -5.91 -5.95
CA ALA A 24 -13.70 -6.68 -5.44
C ALA A 24 -14.47 -5.91 -4.37
N ALA A 25 -13.75 -5.16 -3.54
CA ALA A 25 -14.31 -4.39 -2.45
C ALA A 25 -15.16 -3.20 -2.91
N TYR A 26 -14.91 -2.69 -4.12
CA TYR A 26 -15.77 -1.70 -4.78
C TYR A 26 -17.22 -2.19 -4.95
N PHE A 27 -17.43 -3.49 -5.23
CA PHE A 27 -18.78 -4.05 -5.41
C PHE A 27 -19.63 -4.11 -4.13
N PHE A 28 -19.01 -3.98 -2.95
CA PHE A 28 -19.78 -3.89 -1.70
C PHE A 28 -20.52 -2.55 -1.53
N ASN A 29 -20.24 -1.56 -2.40
CA ASN A 29 -20.93 -0.27 -2.44
C ASN A 29 -20.93 0.49 -1.09
N ILE A 30 -19.85 0.33 -0.33
CA ILE A 30 -19.65 1.01 0.96
C ILE A 30 -19.06 2.39 0.68
N SER A 31 -19.88 3.43 0.77
CA SER A 31 -19.47 4.82 0.51
C SER A 31 -18.85 5.52 1.72
N ASN A 32 -18.77 4.86 2.88
CA ASN A 32 -18.25 5.45 4.11
C ASN A 32 -16.79 5.00 4.36
N PHE A 33 -15.87 5.97 4.39
CA PHE A 33 -14.44 5.76 4.66
C PHE A 33 -14.19 4.98 5.94
N TRP A 34 -14.81 5.39 7.06
CA TRP A 34 -14.56 4.84 8.39
C TRP A 34 -15.00 3.38 8.51
N ILE A 35 -16.12 3.03 7.88
CA ILE A 35 -16.59 1.64 7.84
C ILE A 35 -15.60 0.78 7.07
N MET A 36 -15.16 1.24 5.90
CA MET A 36 -14.23 0.50 5.05
C MET A 36 -12.84 0.36 5.70
N PHE A 37 -12.35 1.43 6.33
CA PHE A 37 -11.09 1.43 7.07
C PHE A 37 -11.18 0.54 8.32
N GLY A 38 -12.32 0.51 9.00
CA GLY A 38 -12.58 -0.39 10.12
C GLY A 38 -12.57 -1.87 9.72
N ILE A 39 -13.19 -2.22 8.58
CA ILE A 39 -13.13 -3.57 8.01
C ILE A 39 -11.68 -3.94 7.68
N ALA A 40 -10.94 -3.06 7.01
CA ALA A 40 -9.53 -3.27 6.69
C ALA A 40 -8.69 -3.56 7.94
N SER A 41 -8.93 -2.79 9.01
CA SER A 41 -8.27 -2.96 10.31
C SER A 41 -8.63 -4.29 10.98
N GLY A 42 -9.89 -4.70 10.93
CA GLY A 42 -10.34 -5.99 11.46
C GLY A 42 -9.70 -7.18 10.74
N VAL A 43 -9.64 -7.14 9.40
CA VAL A 43 -8.95 -8.16 8.60
C VAL A 43 -7.46 -8.18 8.93
N PHE A 44 -6.84 -7.01 9.12
CA PHE A 44 -5.44 -6.93 9.48
C PHE A 44 -5.12 -7.54 10.85
N VAL A 45 -5.96 -7.28 11.86
CA VAL A 45 -5.81 -7.90 13.19
C VAL A 45 -5.91 -9.43 13.10
N ALA A 46 -6.80 -9.97 12.26
CA ALA A 46 -6.85 -11.40 11.99
C ALA A 46 -5.55 -11.93 11.34
N GLY A 47 -4.95 -11.17 10.42
CA GLY A 47 -3.65 -11.48 9.83
C GLY A 47 -2.52 -11.51 10.87
N ILE A 48 -2.51 -10.55 11.81
CA ILE A 48 -1.56 -10.56 12.95
C ILE A 48 -1.75 -11.80 13.81
N ALA A 49 -3.00 -12.11 14.21
CA ALA A 49 -3.30 -13.25 15.07
C ALA A 49 -2.85 -14.58 14.44
N LEU A 50 -3.08 -14.76 13.13
CA LEU A 50 -2.62 -15.92 12.38
C LEU A 50 -1.09 -15.97 12.25
N GLY A 51 -0.43 -14.81 12.19
CA GLY A 51 1.04 -14.70 12.11
C GLY A 51 1.77 -15.20 13.36
N PHE A 52 1.12 -15.21 14.53
CA PHE A 52 1.67 -15.77 15.77
C PHE A 52 1.58 -17.29 15.85
N VAL A 53 0.85 -17.93 14.95
CA VAL A 53 0.76 -19.40 14.89
C VAL A 53 2.08 -19.96 14.35
N LYS A 54 2.67 -20.92 15.08
CA LYS A 54 3.99 -21.50 14.73
C LYS A 54 4.02 -22.23 13.39
N HIS A 55 2.88 -22.58 12.81
CA HIS A 55 2.80 -23.31 11.54
C HIS A 55 3.08 -22.40 10.33
N VAL A 56 4.01 -22.83 9.46
CA VAL A 56 4.37 -22.12 8.22
C VAL A 56 3.15 -21.83 7.34
N ALA A 57 2.23 -22.79 7.22
CA ALA A 57 0.99 -22.61 6.48
C ALA A 57 0.15 -21.44 7.03
N ALA A 58 0.09 -21.26 8.35
CA ALA A 58 -0.62 -20.15 8.97
C ALA A 58 0.08 -18.80 8.69
N LYS A 59 1.41 -18.76 8.67
CA LYS A 59 2.18 -17.57 8.26
C LYS A 59 1.92 -17.19 6.79
N ILE A 60 1.81 -18.18 5.90
CA ILE A 60 1.45 -17.96 4.49
C ILE A 60 0.02 -17.42 4.38
N VAL A 61 -0.93 -17.99 5.12
CA VAL A 61 -2.31 -17.48 5.14
C VAL A 61 -2.34 -16.05 5.69
N ALA A 62 -1.62 -15.77 6.79
CA ALA A 62 -1.49 -14.43 7.36
C ALA A 62 -0.94 -13.41 6.34
N PHE A 63 0.04 -13.82 5.53
CA PHE A 63 0.59 -13.01 4.45
C PHE A 63 -0.49 -12.61 3.42
N PHE A 64 -1.33 -13.56 2.99
CA PHE A 64 -2.44 -13.27 2.09
C PHE A 64 -3.55 -12.44 2.75
N VAL A 65 -3.84 -12.69 4.03
CA VAL A 65 -4.80 -11.88 4.80
C VAL A 65 -4.33 -10.42 4.89
N ASN A 66 -3.02 -10.19 5.07
CA ASN A 66 -2.43 -8.86 5.02
C ASN A 66 -2.57 -8.22 3.63
N ALA A 67 -2.41 -8.99 2.55
CA ALA A 67 -2.63 -8.50 1.19
C ALA A 67 -4.09 -8.05 0.97
N VAL A 68 -5.04 -8.83 1.49
CA VAL A 68 -6.48 -8.51 1.48
C VAL A 68 -6.77 -7.26 2.29
N ALA A 69 -6.21 -7.13 3.51
CA ALA A 69 -6.35 -5.94 4.34
C ALA A 69 -5.86 -4.67 3.62
N MET A 70 -4.69 -4.75 2.96
CA MET A 70 -4.19 -3.64 2.15
C MET A 70 -5.14 -3.27 1.00
N GLY A 71 -5.83 -4.25 0.40
CA GLY A 71 -6.82 -3.99 -0.64
C GLY A 71 -8.00 -3.16 -0.12
N PHE A 72 -8.49 -3.47 1.08
CA PHE A 72 -9.52 -2.67 1.74
C PHE A 72 -9.04 -1.28 2.15
N TYR A 73 -7.77 -1.13 2.58
CA TYR A 73 -7.18 0.19 2.85
C TYR A 73 -7.07 1.06 1.60
N LEU A 74 -6.70 0.47 0.45
CA LEU A 74 -6.71 1.21 -0.81
C LEU A 74 -8.12 1.61 -1.23
N GLN A 75 -9.09 0.73 -1.04
CA GLN A 75 -10.47 1.04 -1.37
C GLN A 75 -11.03 2.15 -0.45
N SER A 76 -10.70 2.16 0.84
CA SER A 76 -11.09 3.26 1.72
C SER A 76 -10.46 4.58 1.25
N TRP A 77 -9.18 4.57 0.84
CA TRP A 77 -8.53 5.73 0.22
C TRP A 77 -9.26 6.21 -1.05
N TYR A 78 -9.66 5.31 -1.94
CA TYR A 78 -10.41 5.67 -3.16
C TYR A 78 -11.79 6.26 -2.83
N VAL A 79 -12.49 5.70 -1.84
CA VAL A 79 -13.76 6.25 -1.34
C VAL A 79 -13.57 7.66 -0.78
N ASN A 80 -12.54 7.88 0.05
CA ASN A 80 -12.25 9.19 0.64
C ASN A 80 -12.01 10.28 -0.42
N ARG A 81 -11.44 9.89 -1.55
CA ARG A 81 -11.10 10.81 -2.63
C ARG A 81 -12.13 10.84 -3.78
N GLY A 82 -13.16 9.99 -3.74
CA GLY A 82 -14.20 9.91 -4.77
C GLY A 82 -13.73 9.34 -6.10
N PHE A 83 -12.80 8.39 -6.08
CA PHE A 83 -12.18 7.84 -7.30
C PHE A 83 -12.74 6.48 -7.70
N ASP A 84 -12.89 6.29 -9.02
CA ASP A 84 -13.28 5.03 -9.63
C ASP A 84 -12.17 4.54 -10.57
N ASN A 85 -11.40 3.55 -10.12
CA ASN A 85 -10.24 3.03 -10.85
C ASN A 85 -10.58 1.68 -11.46
N SER A 86 -10.28 1.50 -12.75
CA SER A 86 -10.44 0.21 -13.40
C SER A 86 -9.45 -0.82 -12.85
N LEU A 87 -9.86 -2.10 -12.84
CA LEU A 87 -9.00 -3.22 -12.43
C LEU A 87 -7.66 -3.23 -13.17
N TRP A 88 -7.70 -2.96 -14.48
CA TRP A 88 -6.50 -2.92 -15.32
C TRP A 88 -5.51 -1.84 -14.89
N LEU A 89 -6.00 -0.68 -14.45
CA LEU A 89 -5.15 0.37 -13.93
C LEU A 89 -4.51 -0.06 -12.60
N MET A 90 -5.27 -0.66 -11.68
CA MET A 90 -4.73 -1.15 -10.41
C MET A 90 -3.65 -2.23 -10.63
N LEU A 91 -3.92 -3.19 -11.52
CA LEU A 91 -2.97 -4.24 -11.90
C LEU A 91 -1.75 -3.67 -12.63
N GLY A 92 -1.93 -2.66 -13.49
CA GLY A 92 -0.83 -1.97 -14.15
C GLY A 92 0.08 -1.25 -13.14
N VAL A 93 -0.50 -0.59 -12.15
CA VAL A 93 0.25 0.04 -11.05
C VAL A 93 0.95 -1.01 -10.17
N ALA A 94 0.31 -2.15 -9.91
CA ALA A 94 0.95 -3.27 -9.21
C ALA A 94 2.13 -3.86 -10.00
N ALA A 95 1.99 -4.02 -11.32
CA ALA A 95 3.07 -4.48 -12.18
C ALA A 95 4.23 -3.48 -12.24
N LEU A 96 3.93 -2.18 -12.31
CA LEU A 96 4.93 -1.11 -12.25
C LEU A 96 5.66 -1.12 -10.89
N ALA A 97 4.94 -1.30 -9.79
CA ALA A 97 5.53 -1.44 -8.47
C ALA A 97 6.37 -2.72 -8.34
N ALA A 98 5.98 -3.84 -8.94
CA ALA A 98 6.81 -5.04 -8.98
C ALA A 98 8.11 -4.82 -9.77
N ALA A 99 8.05 -4.07 -10.88
CA ALA A 99 9.24 -3.67 -11.63
C ALA A 99 10.21 -2.83 -10.79
N TYR A 100 9.73 -2.14 -9.74
CA TYR A 100 10.59 -1.44 -8.79
C TYR A 100 11.62 -2.35 -8.12
N MET A 101 11.24 -3.58 -7.81
CA MET A 101 12.18 -4.57 -7.27
C MET A 101 13.25 -4.96 -8.30
N LEU A 102 12.90 -4.99 -9.59
CA LEU A 102 13.87 -5.25 -10.66
C LEU A 102 14.87 -4.10 -10.79
N VAL A 103 14.40 -2.85 -10.67
CA VAL A 103 15.28 -1.67 -10.66
C VAL A 103 16.28 -1.75 -9.50
N TYR A 104 15.88 -2.26 -8.34
CA TYR A 104 16.80 -2.52 -7.22
C TYR A 104 17.79 -3.66 -7.51
N VAL A 105 17.33 -4.76 -8.11
CA VAL A 105 18.15 -5.97 -8.31
C VAL A 105 19.15 -5.83 -9.47
N LEU A 106 18.79 -5.11 -10.54
CA LEU A 106 19.62 -5.02 -11.75
C LEU A 106 21.04 -4.47 -11.49
N PRO A 107 21.23 -3.38 -10.72
CA PRO A 107 22.57 -2.87 -10.41
C PRO A 107 23.43 -3.84 -9.59
N LEU A 108 22.83 -4.78 -8.85
CA LEU A 108 23.57 -5.77 -8.05
C LEU A 108 24.34 -6.78 -8.92
N PHE A 109 24.02 -6.90 -10.21
CA PHE A 109 24.81 -7.70 -11.14
C PHE A 109 26.18 -7.07 -11.46
N ILE A 110 26.37 -5.78 -11.16
CA ILE A 110 27.65 -5.09 -11.33
C ILE A 110 28.53 -5.41 -10.10
N PRO A 111 29.73 -6.00 -10.28
CA PRO A 111 30.59 -6.42 -9.16
C PRO A 111 30.96 -5.30 -8.19
N ALA A 112 31.15 -4.07 -8.71
CA ALA A 112 31.45 -2.90 -7.90
C ALA A 112 30.30 -2.52 -6.95
N VAL A 113 29.06 -2.62 -7.41
CA VAL A 113 27.87 -2.32 -6.60
C VAL A 113 27.65 -3.42 -5.57
N ASN A 114 27.79 -4.69 -5.98
CA ASN A 114 27.65 -5.84 -5.07
C ASN A 114 28.69 -5.81 -3.93
N ARG A 115 29.93 -5.37 -4.22
CA ARG A 115 30.98 -5.19 -3.20
C ARG A 115 30.61 -4.16 -2.13
N HIS A 116 29.81 -3.15 -2.48
CA HIS A 116 29.35 -2.08 -1.60
C HIS A 116 27.85 -2.15 -1.34
N TYR A 117 27.33 -3.37 -1.18
CA TYR A 117 25.91 -3.67 -1.05
C TYR A 117 25.18 -2.80 -0.01
N GLY A 118 25.72 -2.67 1.20
CA GLY A 118 25.07 -1.90 2.27
C GLY A 118 24.94 -0.41 1.94
N VAL A 119 25.96 0.16 1.28
CA VAL A 119 25.93 1.56 0.84
C VAL A 119 24.92 1.75 -0.29
N TYR A 120 24.89 0.82 -1.25
CA TYR A 120 23.90 0.82 -2.32
C TYR A 120 22.46 0.76 -1.78
N LEU A 121 22.19 -0.17 -0.84
CA LEU A 121 20.88 -0.30 -0.21
C LEU A 121 20.47 1.00 0.49
N LEU A 122 21.38 1.63 1.24
CA LEU A 122 21.10 2.88 1.95
C LEU A 122 20.79 4.03 0.98
N ILE A 123 21.61 4.19 -0.07
CA ILE A 123 21.37 5.19 -1.12
C ILE A 123 20.02 4.94 -1.80
N PHE A 124 19.72 3.68 -2.13
CA PHE A 124 18.46 3.31 -2.76
C PHE A 124 17.28 3.69 -1.88
N VAL A 125 17.28 3.31 -0.60
CA VAL A 125 16.21 3.64 0.36
C VAL A 125 16.00 5.15 0.50
N LEU A 126 17.08 5.93 0.61
CA LEU A 126 16.99 7.38 0.70
C LEU A 126 16.39 7.99 -0.58
N LEU A 127 16.82 7.49 -1.74
CA LEU A 127 16.30 7.94 -3.03
C LEU A 127 14.84 7.52 -3.23
N SER A 128 14.44 6.33 -2.77
CA SER A 128 13.05 5.86 -2.76
C SER A 128 12.16 6.80 -1.97
N LEU A 129 12.61 7.17 -0.77
CA LEU A 129 11.83 7.99 0.16
C LEU A 129 11.73 9.44 -0.35
N ALA A 130 12.83 10.00 -0.84
CA ALA A 130 12.82 11.31 -1.51
C ALA A 130 11.92 11.30 -2.75
N GLY A 131 12.00 10.26 -3.57
CA GLY A 131 11.15 10.06 -4.75
C GLY A 131 9.67 10.00 -4.39
N TYR A 132 9.31 9.29 -3.31
CA TYR A 132 7.93 9.26 -2.82
C TYR A 132 7.42 10.64 -2.41
N VAL A 133 8.21 11.42 -1.67
CA VAL A 133 7.83 12.79 -1.27
C VAL A 133 7.66 13.69 -2.49
N VAL A 134 8.58 13.64 -3.46
CA VAL A 134 8.47 14.40 -4.71
C VAL A 134 7.20 14.00 -5.47
N LEU A 135 6.92 12.70 -5.61
CA LEU A 135 5.69 12.24 -6.26
C LEU A 135 4.44 12.77 -5.55
N LEU A 136 4.37 12.70 -4.22
CA LEU A 136 3.24 13.26 -3.46
C LEU A 136 3.06 14.77 -3.64
N CYS A 137 4.15 15.54 -3.65
CA CYS A 137 4.08 17.00 -3.78
C CYS A 137 3.72 17.45 -5.20
N PHE A 138 4.20 16.75 -6.22
CA PHE A 138 4.09 17.18 -7.62
C PHE A 138 2.97 16.50 -8.41
N THR A 139 2.37 15.41 -7.92
CA THR A 139 1.29 14.73 -8.62
C THR A 139 0.01 14.65 -7.80
N LYS A 140 -1.07 15.19 -8.36
CA LYS A 140 -2.44 15.10 -7.80
C LYS A 140 -3.20 13.86 -8.30
N THR A 141 -2.51 12.92 -8.95
CA THR A 141 -3.14 11.80 -9.65
C THR A 141 -3.26 10.55 -8.79
N THR A 142 -4.41 9.88 -8.90
CA THR A 142 -4.78 8.64 -8.18
C THR A 142 -3.73 7.55 -8.24
N TRP A 143 -3.32 7.21 -9.46
CA TRP A 143 -2.43 6.09 -9.73
C TRP A 143 -1.05 6.31 -9.12
N VAL A 144 -0.60 7.56 -8.95
CA VAL A 144 0.67 7.86 -8.30
C VAL A 144 0.60 7.66 -6.80
N SER A 145 -0.53 8.00 -6.16
CA SER A 145 -0.70 7.70 -4.72
C SER A 145 -0.69 6.20 -4.46
N THR A 146 -1.38 5.41 -5.29
CA THR A 146 -1.37 3.94 -5.23
C THR A 146 0.02 3.37 -5.51
N LEU A 147 0.72 3.90 -6.52
CA LEU A 147 2.10 3.52 -6.82
C LEU A 147 3.02 3.80 -5.64
N GLY A 148 2.82 4.93 -4.95
CA GLY A 148 3.57 5.28 -3.76
C GLY A 148 3.34 4.31 -2.60
N PHE A 149 2.09 3.94 -2.32
CA PHE A 149 1.79 2.90 -1.32
C PHE A 149 2.43 1.56 -1.67
N TYR A 150 2.33 1.12 -2.92
CA TYR A 150 3.00 -0.10 -3.36
C TYR A 150 4.53 0.02 -3.33
N GLY A 151 5.09 1.20 -3.55
CA GLY A 151 6.51 1.49 -3.40
C GLY A 151 6.99 1.29 -1.96
N ILE A 152 6.22 1.75 -0.96
CA ILE A 152 6.52 1.52 0.47
C ILE A 152 6.52 0.02 0.78
N LEU A 153 5.50 -0.70 0.32
CA LEU A 153 5.42 -2.15 0.48
C LEU A 153 6.64 -2.83 -0.17
N GLN A 154 6.99 -2.44 -1.40
CA GLN A 154 8.13 -3.04 -2.10
C GLN A 154 9.47 -2.72 -1.45
N LEU A 155 9.64 -1.52 -0.89
CA LEU A 155 10.82 -1.18 -0.12
C LEU A 155 10.98 -2.10 1.10
N SER A 156 9.88 -2.45 1.77
CA SER A 156 9.92 -3.40 2.88
C SER A 156 10.35 -4.81 2.44
N PHE A 157 9.88 -5.31 1.30
CA PHE A 157 10.28 -6.62 0.76
C PHE A 157 11.74 -6.62 0.33
N ILE A 158 12.21 -5.50 -0.24
CA ILE A 158 13.62 -5.28 -0.57
C ILE A 158 14.46 -5.35 0.72
N MET A 159 14.10 -4.59 1.76
CA MET A 159 14.82 -4.60 3.03
C MET A 159 14.80 -5.98 3.70
N GLY A 160 13.65 -6.64 3.77
CA GLY A 160 13.51 -7.98 4.34
C GLY A 160 14.40 -9.00 3.62
N CYS A 161 14.43 -8.97 2.28
CA CYS A 161 15.33 -9.84 1.53
C CYS A 161 16.82 -9.49 1.71
N SER A 162 17.12 -8.24 2.08
CA SER A 162 18.47 -7.69 2.15
C SER A 162 19.16 -7.89 3.49
N PHE A 163 18.40 -7.85 4.59
CA PHE A 163 18.95 -7.93 5.96
C PHE A 163 18.86 -9.33 6.59
N SER A 164 18.18 -10.27 5.95
CA SER A 164 17.96 -11.60 6.53
C SER A 164 18.94 -12.63 5.98
N ASP A 165 19.75 -13.21 6.86
CA ASP A 165 20.49 -14.45 6.61
C ASP A 165 19.54 -15.64 6.75
N VAL A 166 18.82 -15.91 5.66
CA VAL A 166 17.84 -16.99 5.57
C VAL A 166 18.54 -18.24 5.06
N SER A 167 18.60 -19.28 5.89
CA SER A 167 19.04 -20.63 5.51
C SER A 167 17.87 -21.50 5.03
N ASP A 168 16.67 -21.29 5.61
CA ASP A 168 15.50 -22.17 5.40
C ASP A 168 14.27 -21.47 4.83
N PHE A 169 13.35 -22.26 4.27
CA PHE A 169 12.11 -21.75 3.67
C PHE A 169 11.18 -21.09 4.70
N ASP A 170 11.11 -21.61 5.94
CA ASP A 170 10.27 -21.02 6.99
C ASP A 170 10.76 -19.61 7.37
N ASP A 171 12.08 -19.43 7.48
CA ASP A 171 12.70 -18.12 7.68
C ASP A 171 12.37 -17.17 6.52
N GLN A 172 12.34 -17.67 5.28
CA GLN A 172 11.96 -16.86 4.12
C GLN A 172 10.49 -16.40 4.19
N VAL A 173 9.59 -17.31 4.56
CA VAL A 173 8.16 -17.01 4.77
C VAL A 173 7.98 -16.01 5.90
N GLN A 174 8.74 -16.14 6.99
CA GLN A 174 8.73 -15.20 8.10
C GLN A 174 9.18 -13.80 7.66
N VAL A 175 10.22 -13.70 6.83
CA VAL A 175 10.66 -12.44 6.24
C VAL A 175 9.56 -11.80 5.37
N TRP A 176 8.86 -12.59 4.55
CA TRP A 176 7.74 -12.08 3.75
C TRP A 176 6.58 -11.60 4.62
N LEU A 177 6.24 -12.36 5.67
CA LEU A 177 5.21 -11.98 6.62
C LEU A 177 5.58 -10.66 7.34
N VAL A 178 6.80 -10.55 7.85
CA VAL A 178 7.29 -9.32 8.51
C VAL A 178 7.26 -8.14 7.55
N SER A 179 7.69 -8.34 6.30
CA SER A 179 7.65 -7.31 5.25
C SER A 179 6.20 -6.85 4.99
N SER A 180 5.23 -7.78 4.98
CA SER A 180 3.82 -7.43 4.74
C SER A 180 3.22 -6.52 5.82
N TYR A 181 3.76 -6.51 7.05
CA TYR A 181 3.30 -5.59 8.09
C TYR A 181 3.63 -4.12 7.80
N SER A 182 4.45 -3.83 6.78
CA SER A 182 4.65 -2.46 6.28
C SER A 182 3.36 -1.79 5.78
N LEU A 183 2.29 -2.56 5.55
CA LEU A 183 0.96 -2.01 5.31
C LEU A 183 0.47 -1.11 6.45
N LEU A 184 0.96 -1.29 7.69
CA LEU A 184 0.67 -0.38 8.81
C LEU A 184 1.12 1.05 8.53
N VAL A 185 2.27 1.22 7.87
CA VAL A 185 2.76 2.54 7.45
C VAL A 185 1.80 3.14 6.43
N CYS A 186 1.33 2.33 5.47
CA CYS A 186 0.34 2.77 4.50
C CYS A 186 -1.00 3.15 5.17
N ALA A 187 -1.48 2.32 6.10
CA ALA A 187 -2.71 2.57 6.85
C ALA A 187 -2.61 3.86 7.67
N ALA A 188 -1.47 4.10 8.33
CA ALA A 188 -1.22 5.34 9.06
C ALA A 188 -1.21 6.56 8.13
N LEU A 189 -0.57 6.47 6.97
CA LEU A 189 -0.57 7.56 5.97
C LEU A 189 -1.97 7.85 5.44
N ILE A 190 -2.75 6.82 5.14
CA ILE A 190 -4.14 6.95 4.69
C ILE A 190 -5.00 7.60 5.78
N LEU A 191 -4.85 7.15 7.03
CA LEU A 191 -5.58 7.71 8.18
C LEU A 191 -5.21 9.17 8.42
N MET A 192 -3.91 9.51 8.41
CA MET A 192 -3.44 10.89 8.56
C MET A 192 -3.96 11.79 7.45
N ALA A 193 -4.00 11.29 6.22
CA ALA A 193 -4.54 12.06 5.09
C ALA A 193 -6.06 12.26 5.18
N ALA A 194 -6.80 11.29 5.73
CA ALA A 194 -8.24 11.44 5.99
C ALA A 194 -8.54 12.39 7.15
N LEU A 195 -7.74 12.36 8.22
CA LEU A 195 -7.85 13.32 9.34
C LEU A 195 -7.45 14.73 8.91
N GLY A 196 -6.44 14.86 8.04
CA GLY A 196 -5.97 16.14 7.51
C GLY A 196 -6.97 16.85 6.60
N SER A 197 -7.88 16.12 5.94
CA SER A 197 -8.96 16.75 5.16
C SER A 197 -10.04 17.40 6.02
N ASP A 198 -10.23 16.94 7.26
CA ASP A 198 -11.16 17.56 8.23
C ASP A 198 -10.51 18.74 8.97
N CYS A 199 -9.18 18.81 8.98
CA CYS A 199 -8.40 19.96 9.47
C CYS A 199 -7.98 20.90 8.35
N SER A 200 -8.93 21.36 7.53
CA SER A 200 -8.72 22.56 6.71
C SER A 200 -8.60 23.78 7.64
N CYS A 201 -7.41 23.95 8.20
CA CYS A 201 -6.96 25.26 8.61
C CYS A 201 -6.78 26.07 7.32
N ASP A 202 -7.85 26.73 6.88
CA ASP A 202 -7.77 27.88 5.98
C ASP A 202 -6.94 28.95 6.69
N CYS A 203 -5.62 28.83 6.57
CA CYS A 203 -4.66 29.86 6.94
C CYS A 203 -4.49 30.84 5.75
N ASP A 204 -5.59 31.24 5.12
CA ASP A 204 -5.64 32.46 4.32
C ASP A 204 -6.25 33.54 5.22
N GLY A 205 -5.49 34.62 5.41
CA GLY A 205 -5.65 35.52 6.54
C GLY A 205 -7.04 36.16 6.64
N GLY A 206 -7.77 35.80 7.70
CA GLY A 206 -8.98 36.53 8.08
C GLY A 206 -9.95 35.75 8.95
N GLY A 207 -9.68 35.67 10.26
CA GLY A 207 -10.71 35.49 11.28
C GLY A 207 -11.33 34.09 11.42
N CYS A 208 -10.92 33.35 12.44
CA CYS A 208 -11.64 32.14 12.87
C CYS A 208 -13.01 32.52 13.44
N SER A 209 -14.08 32.16 12.72
CA SER A 209 -15.43 32.03 13.27
C SER A 209 -15.95 30.62 12.98
N PRO A 210 -16.49 29.89 13.97
CA PRO A 210 -17.08 28.58 13.71
C PRO A 210 -18.45 28.77 13.06
N SER A 211 -18.55 28.50 11.76
CA SER A 211 -19.82 28.47 11.01
C SER A 211 -19.88 27.15 10.23
N GLU A 212 -20.64 26.20 10.74
CA GLU A 212 -21.95 25.75 10.21
C GLU A 212 -21.85 24.81 8.99
N GLY A 213 -22.08 23.52 9.27
CA GLY A 213 -22.82 22.58 8.43
C GLY A 213 -22.49 22.53 6.94
N ILE A 214 -21.48 21.75 6.56
CA ILE A 214 -21.37 21.27 5.17
C ILE A 214 -22.39 20.14 4.98
N SER A 215 -23.46 20.51 4.30
CA SER A 215 -24.51 19.64 3.78
C SER A 215 -23.94 18.66 2.75
N SER A 216 -24.33 17.39 2.87
CA SER A 216 -24.05 16.31 1.93
C SER A 216 -24.40 16.70 0.48
N PRO A 217 -23.63 16.26 -0.53
CA PRO A 217 -24.04 16.45 -1.92
C PRO A 217 -25.32 15.66 -2.18
N ILE A 218 -26.39 16.39 -2.45
CA ILE A 218 -27.70 15.88 -2.86
C ILE A 218 -27.51 15.04 -4.11
N ARG A 219 -27.83 13.75 -3.99
CA ARG A 219 -28.02 12.82 -5.11
C ARG A 219 -29.12 13.37 -6.01
N THR A 220 -28.76 13.97 -7.15
CA THR A 220 -29.73 14.39 -8.17
C THR A 220 -30.36 13.15 -8.80
N VAL A 221 -31.56 12.81 -8.34
CA VAL A 221 -32.47 11.91 -9.06
C VAL A 221 -32.98 12.65 -10.29
N PRO A 222 -32.79 12.15 -11.52
CA PRO A 222 -33.44 12.75 -12.69
C PRO A 222 -34.96 12.48 -12.62
N LYS A 223 -35.75 13.53 -12.41
CA LYS A 223 -37.20 13.52 -12.66
C LYS A 223 -37.46 13.57 -14.18
N ASN A 224 -38.06 12.49 -14.68
CA ASN A 224 -38.93 12.30 -15.86
C ASN A 224 -38.90 13.29 -17.02
N LYS A 225 -38.92 12.74 -18.24
CA LYS A 225 -39.70 13.29 -19.36
C LYS A 225 -40.54 12.21 -20.06
N LYS A 226 -41.86 12.40 -19.92
CA LYS A 226 -43.03 11.90 -20.66
C LYS A 226 -43.36 10.41 -20.61
#